data_AF-A0A090Q0Y4-F1
#
_entry.id   AF-A0A090Q0Y4-F1
#
_cell.length_a   1.000
_cell.length_b   1.000
_cell.length_c   1.000
_cell.angle_alpha   90.00
_cell.angle_beta   90.00
_cell.angle_gamma   90.00
#
_symmetry.space_group_name_H-M   'P 1'
#
loop_
_entity.id
_entity.type
_entity.pdbx_description
1 polymer ?
#
loop_
_entity_poly.entity_id
_entity_poly.type
_entity_poly.pdbx_seq_one_letter_code
_entity_poly.pdbx_strand_id
1 'polypeptide(L)'
;MGLLRFRESELTHKLVSYLKQNIMKTLYLLLVICISQQVIAQSPYEKAMNKAFTLMKTDLIEAAPQFEQIARVEKENWLPTYYAAFCYLNSSWGQNPKDQTALYLKKAQEQIDNALLISPDNTEVMVLQALLYTAYITMDSSTYGMKLSPKVTAIYEKAMKLTPNNPRVVTSRAQWLIGSAKFFGKDITPYCSQLDTALELFEKETPDGYAPRWGKEGTIEQLKNCQ
;
A
#
# COMPACT_ATOMS: atom_id res chain seq x y z
N MET A 1 4.17 3.23 84.99
CA MET A 1 4.49 4.18 83.89
C MET A 1 5.11 3.50 82.66
N GLY A 2 5.88 2.41 82.79
CA GLY A 2 6.51 1.71 81.65
C GLY A 2 5.57 0.93 80.71
N LEU A 3 4.51 0.31 81.22
CA LEU A 3 3.57 -0.47 80.40
C LEU A 3 2.75 0.37 79.41
N LEU A 4 2.42 1.62 79.77
CA LEU A 4 1.71 2.55 78.88
C LEU A 4 2.61 3.02 77.73
N ARG A 5 3.88 3.37 78.01
CA ARG A 5 4.87 3.74 76.99
C ARG A 5 5.21 2.58 76.05
N PHE A 6 5.27 1.35 76.56
CA PHE A 6 5.49 0.17 75.73
C PHE A 6 4.31 -0.07 74.76
N ARG A 7 3.07 0.09 75.24
CA ARG A 7 1.86 -0.07 74.43
C ARG A 7 1.72 1.03 73.37
N GLU A 8 2.14 2.26 73.66
CA GLU A 8 2.22 3.37 72.70
C GLU A 8 3.28 3.12 71.60
N SER A 9 4.46 2.59 71.98
CA SER A 9 5.51 2.22 71.02
C SER A 9 5.08 1.10 70.08
N GLU A 10 4.33 0.11 70.57
CA GLU A 10 3.86 -1.00 69.75
C GLU A 10 2.75 -0.55 68.78
N LEU A 11 1.88 0.37 69.22
CA LEU A 11 0.81 0.93 68.40
C LEU A 11 1.35 1.81 67.28
N THR A 12 2.34 2.66 67.57
CA THR A 12 3.00 3.51 66.57
C THR A 12 3.73 2.67 65.52
N HIS A 13 4.41 1.58 65.92
CA HIS A 13 5.06 0.66 64.99
C HIS A 13 4.04 -0.03 64.06
N LYS A 14 2.91 -0.51 64.60
CA LYS A 14 1.82 -1.13 63.81
C LYS A 14 1.16 -0.13 62.85
N LEU A 15 0.97 1.12 63.26
CA LEU A 15 0.42 2.18 62.41
C LEU A 15 1.38 2.53 61.26
N VAL A 16 2.67 2.68 61.53
CA VAL A 16 3.67 2.95 60.50
C VAL A 16 3.79 1.78 59.50
N SER A 17 3.75 0.53 59.96
CA SER A 17 3.78 -0.64 59.07
C SER A 17 2.52 -0.72 58.21
N TYR A 18 1.35 -0.44 58.78
CA TYR A 18 0.08 -0.41 58.06
C TYR A 18 0.03 0.70 57.00
N LEU A 19 0.52 1.90 57.34
CA LEU A 19 0.63 3.04 56.42
C LEU A 19 1.58 2.73 55.27
N LYS A 20 2.77 2.17 55.55
CA LYS A 20 3.74 1.75 54.51
C LYS A 20 3.15 0.69 53.58
N GLN A 21 2.41 -0.28 54.12
CA GLN A 21 1.77 -1.33 53.32
C GLN A 21 0.70 -0.75 52.39
N ASN A 22 -0.12 0.19 52.87
CA ASN A 22 -1.12 0.85 52.03
C ASN A 22 -0.48 1.76 50.98
N ILE A 23 0.56 2.53 51.33
CA ILE A 23 1.31 3.35 50.37
C ILE A 23 1.93 2.48 49.27
N MET A 24 2.56 1.34 49.61
CA MET A 24 3.12 0.41 48.63
C MET A 24 2.05 -0.22 47.73
N LYS A 25 0.88 -0.56 48.28
CA LYS A 25 -0.26 -1.06 47.49
C LYS A 25 -0.80 0.01 46.54
N THR A 26 -0.91 1.26 46.98
CA THR A 26 -1.33 2.38 46.14
C THR A 26 -0.31 2.67 45.03
N LEU A 27 1.00 2.61 45.34
CA LEU A 27 2.06 2.76 44.34
C LEU A 27 2.06 1.62 43.32
N TYR A 28 1.85 0.38 43.76
CA TYR A 28 1.72 -0.77 42.85
C TYR A 28 0.49 -0.64 41.95
N LEU A 29 -0.65 -0.21 42.50
CA LEU A 29 -1.87 0.03 41.73
C LEU A 29 -1.67 1.14 40.68
N LEU A 30 -0.99 2.23 41.04
CA LEU A 30 -0.66 3.33 40.11
C LEU A 30 0.30 2.88 39.02
N LEU A 31 1.30 2.06 39.34
CA LEU A 31 2.23 1.49 38.36
C LEU A 31 1.51 0.60 37.33
N VAL A 32 0.61 -0.26 37.79
CA VAL A 32 -0.21 -1.13 36.90
C VAL A 32 -1.14 -0.31 36.00
N ILE A 33 -1.70 0.80 36.50
CA ILE A 33 -2.54 1.71 35.71
C ILE A 33 -1.71 2.51 34.67
N CYS A 34 -0.47 2.90 34.99
CA CYS A 34 0.40 3.58 34.03
C CYS A 34 0.86 2.65 32.89
N ILE A 35 0.99 1.34 33.14
CA ILE A 35 1.37 0.36 32.13
C ILE A 35 0.18 0.00 31.21
N SER A 36 -1.07 0.14 31.68
CA SER A 36 -2.26 -0.18 30.88
C SER A 36 -2.68 0.90 29.87
N GLN A 37 -1.97 2.03 29.80
CA GLN A 37 -2.29 3.13 28.88
C GLN A 37 -1.60 3.08 27.50
N GLN A 38 -0.92 1.98 27.15
CA GLN A 38 -0.38 1.78 25.80
C GLN A 38 -1.47 1.29 24.82
N VAL A 39 -2.63 1.94 24.79
CA VAL A 39 -3.54 1.84 23.63
C VAL A 39 -2.99 2.84 22.62
N ILE A 40 -2.20 2.37 21.66
CA ILE A 40 -1.81 3.17 20.50
C ILE A 40 -3.11 3.45 19.73
N ALA A 41 -3.74 4.59 20.03
CA ALA A 41 -4.87 5.04 19.25
C ALA A 41 -4.38 5.29 17.82
N GLN A 42 -4.93 4.55 16.86
CA GLN A 42 -4.64 4.77 15.45
C GLN A 42 -4.92 6.23 15.11
N SER A 43 -4.02 6.86 14.37
CA SER A 43 -4.25 8.20 13.86
C SER A 43 -5.53 8.23 13.00
N PRO A 44 -6.20 9.38 12.85
CA PRO A 44 -7.33 9.51 11.92
C PRO A 44 -7.01 9.01 10.51
N TYR A 45 -5.78 9.27 10.04
CA TYR A 45 -5.24 8.77 8.78
C TYR A 45 -5.20 7.25 8.73
N GLU A 46 -4.53 6.60 9.69
CA GLU A 46 -4.41 5.14 9.74
C GLU A 46 -5.77 4.47 9.81
N LYS A 47 -6.68 5.01 10.63
CA LYS A 47 -8.05 4.50 10.74
C LYS A 47 -8.78 4.57 9.40
N ALA A 48 -8.66 5.69 8.68
CA ALA A 48 -9.30 5.87 7.38
C ALA A 48 -8.67 4.97 6.31
N MET A 49 -7.34 4.89 6.23
CA MET A 49 -6.62 4.02 5.31
C MET A 49 -6.97 2.55 5.55
N ASN A 50 -6.92 2.08 6.79
CA ASN A 50 -7.26 0.69 7.13
C ASN A 50 -8.70 0.34 6.75
N LYS A 51 -9.65 1.27 6.93
CA LYS A 51 -11.03 1.09 6.47
C LYS A 51 -11.10 0.99 4.94
N ALA A 52 -10.43 1.89 4.22
CA ALA A 52 -10.40 1.88 2.75
C ALA A 52 -9.76 0.59 2.21
N PHE A 53 -8.65 0.13 2.80
CA PHE A 53 -8.03 -1.15 2.46
C PHE A 53 -8.91 -2.36 2.74
N THR A 54 -9.70 -2.32 3.81
CA THR A 54 -10.63 -3.40 4.12
C THR A 54 -11.69 -3.52 3.03
N LEU A 55 -12.24 -2.38 2.58
CA LEU A 55 -13.18 -2.32 1.48
C LEU A 55 -12.55 -2.74 0.13
N MET A 56 -11.31 -2.33 -0.13
CA MET A 56 -10.57 -2.65 -1.35
C MET A 56 -10.43 -4.15 -1.61
N LYS A 57 -10.43 -4.97 -0.55
CA LYS A 57 -10.38 -6.44 -0.67
C LYS A 57 -11.64 -7.04 -1.30
N THR A 58 -12.78 -6.35 -1.19
CA THR A 58 -14.08 -6.85 -1.63
C THR A 58 -14.66 -6.04 -2.78
N ASP A 59 -14.43 -4.72 -2.79
CA ASP A 59 -14.95 -3.82 -3.81
C ASP A 59 -13.98 -2.66 -4.06
N LEU A 60 -13.37 -2.67 -5.24
CA LEU A 60 -12.44 -1.63 -5.69
C LEU A 60 -13.16 -0.30 -5.99
N ILE A 61 -14.37 -0.35 -6.56
CA ILE A 61 -15.11 0.85 -6.97
C ILE A 61 -15.65 1.59 -5.75
N GLU A 62 -16.09 0.87 -4.72
CA GLU A 62 -16.49 1.50 -3.46
C GLU A 62 -15.28 1.99 -2.63
N ALA A 63 -14.12 1.32 -2.73
CA ALA A 63 -12.90 1.72 -2.04
C ALA A 63 -12.28 3.00 -2.62
N ALA A 64 -12.30 3.19 -3.94
CA ALA A 64 -11.61 4.31 -4.58
C ALA A 64 -12.03 5.69 -4.03
N PRO A 65 -13.34 6.02 -3.87
CA PRO A 65 -13.76 7.28 -3.25
C PRO A 65 -13.34 7.45 -1.79
N GLN A 66 -13.12 6.36 -1.03
CA GLN A 66 -12.60 6.46 0.33
C GLN A 66 -11.15 6.96 0.31
N PHE A 67 -10.33 6.44 -0.60
CA PHE A 67 -8.97 6.92 -0.79
C PHE A 67 -8.91 8.36 -1.30
N GLU A 68 -9.82 8.77 -2.20
CA GLU A 68 -9.93 10.17 -2.62
C GLU A 68 -10.30 11.11 -1.45
N GLN A 69 -11.19 10.68 -0.56
CA GLN A 69 -11.54 11.45 0.65
C GLN A 69 -10.32 11.66 1.54
N ILE A 70 -9.51 10.62 1.72
CA ILE A 70 -8.27 10.71 2.49
C ILE A 70 -7.28 11.64 1.79
N ALA A 71 -7.12 11.54 0.46
CA ALA A 71 -6.23 12.40 -0.34
C ALA A 71 -6.57 13.90 -0.22
N ARG A 72 -7.86 14.25 -0.03
CA ARG A 72 -8.27 15.65 0.18
C ARG A 72 -7.80 16.23 1.51
N VAL A 73 -7.60 15.37 2.51
CA VAL A 73 -7.12 15.75 3.85
C VAL A 73 -5.59 15.67 3.89
N GLU A 74 -5.02 14.57 3.42
CA GLU A 74 -3.59 14.23 3.43
C GLU A 74 -2.89 14.71 2.15
N LYS A 75 -2.91 16.02 1.91
CA LYS A 75 -2.53 16.63 0.61
C LYS A 75 -1.09 16.39 0.16
N GLU A 76 -0.19 16.13 1.10
CA GLU A 76 1.24 15.90 0.83
C GLU A 76 1.58 14.41 0.77
N ASN A 77 0.60 13.53 0.97
CA ASN A 77 0.78 12.09 0.94
C ASN A 77 0.30 11.53 -0.41
N TRP A 78 1.22 10.96 -1.18
CA TRP A 78 0.92 10.40 -2.50
C TRP A 78 0.17 9.07 -2.42
N LEU A 79 0.21 8.35 -1.28
CA LEU A 79 -0.34 7.01 -1.15
C LEU A 79 -1.86 6.95 -1.31
N PRO A 80 -2.69 7.82 -0.68
CA PRO A 80 -4.13 7.79 -0.89
C PRO A 80 -4.52 7.97 -2.36
N THR A 81 -3.97 8.95 -3.06
CA THR A 81 -4.29 9.15 -4.48
C THR A 81 -3.75 8.01 -5.35
N TYR A 82 -2.58 7.43 -5.02
CA TYR A 82 -2.09 6.21 -5.65
C TYR A 82 -3.08 5.04 -5.52
N TYR A 83 -3.63 4.80 -4.33
CA TYR A 83 -4.58 3.70 -4.13
C TYR A 83 -5.95 3.97 -4.77
N ALA A 84 -6.40 5.23 -4.83
CA ALA A 84 -7.57 5.59 -5.61
C ALA A 84 -7.36 5.29 -7.10
N ALA A 85 -6.20 5.66 -7.66
CA ALA A 85 -5.82 5.32 -9.03
C ALA A 85 -5.77 3.81 -9.26
N PHE A 86 -5.11 3.08 -8.34
CA PHE A 86 -4.98 1.63 -8.39
C PHE A 86 -6.35 0.96 -8.44
N CYS A 87 -7.30 1.39 -7.59
CA CYS A 87 -8.64 0.82 -7.57
C CYS A 87 -9.37 1.03 -8.90
N TYR A 88 -9.44 2.27 -9.40
CA TYR A 88 -10.10 2.54 -10.68
C TYR A 88 -9.44 1.83 -11.86
N LEU A 89 -8.11 1.82 -11.90
CA LEU A 89 -7.37 1.11 -12.93
C LEU A 89 -7.67 -0.38 -12.89
N ASN A 90 -7.63 -1.01 -11.71
CA ASN A 90 -7.91 -2.44 -11.60
C ASN A 90 -9.36 -2.78 -11.94
N SER A 91 -10.31 -1.89 -11.64
CA SER A 91 -11.71 -2.04 -12.06
C SER A 91 -11.94 -1.83 -13.56
N SER A 92 -10.99 -1.24 -14.30
CA SER A 92 -11.12 -1.05 -15.75
C SER A 92 -10.91 -2.34 -16.54
N TRP A 93 -10.15 -3.30 -16.00
CA TRP A 93 -9.90 -4.57 -16.66
C TRP A 93 -11.11 -5.51 -16.56
N GLY A 94 -11.27 -6.38 -17.56
CA GLY A 94 -12.36 -7.36 -17.63
C GLY A 94 -13.43 -7.01 -18.67
N GLN A 95 -14.61 -7.63 -18.54
CA GLN A 95 -15.71 -7.50 -19.51
C GLN A 95 -16.66 -6.35 -19.15
N ASN A 96 -16.12 -5.14 -19.04
CA ASN A 96 -16.92 -3.93 -18.84
C ASN A 96 -17.35 -3.32 -20.19
N PRO A 97 -18.49 -2.61 -20.25
CA PRO A 97 -18.78 -1.71 -21.37
C PRO A 97 -17.66 -0.70 -21.62
N LYS A 98 -17.44 -0.32 -22.88
CA LYS A 98 -16.37 0.60 -23.29
C LYS A 98 -16.45 1.94 -22.56
N ASP A 99 -17.65 2.51 -22.43
CA ASP A 99 -17.84 3.81 -21.77
C ASP A 99 -17.54 3.74 -20.26
N GLN A 100 -17.88 2.63 -19.61
CA GLN A 100 -17.57 2.39 -18.21
C GLN A 100 -16.07 2.21 -17.99
N THR A 101 -15.41 1.46 -18.88
CA THR A 101 -13.94 1.33 -18.89
C THR A 101 -13.27 2.69 -19.04
N ALA A 102 -13.71 3.49 -20.02
CA ALA A 102 -13.18 4.83 -20.25
C ALA A 102 -13.39 5.77 -19.06
N LEU A 103 -14.53 5.68 -18.37
CA LEU A 103 -14.80 6.42 -17.15
C LEU A 103 -13.80 6.06 -16.04
N TYR A 104 -13.55 4.78 -15.80
CA TYR A 104 -12.59 4.34 -14.78
C TYR A 104 -11.16 4.75 -15.13
N LEU A 105 -10.75 4.62 -16.39
CA LEU A 105 -9.43 5.06 -16.82
C LEU A 105 -9.24 6.58 -16.69
N LYS A 106 -10.28 7.37 -16.97
CA LYS A 106 -10.24 8.82 -16.75
C LYS A 106 -10.03 9.15 -15.26
N LYS A 107 -10.79 8.52 -14.37
CA LYS A 107 -10.63 8.71 -12.92
C LYS A 107 -9.25 8.27 -12.43
N ALA A 108 -8.75 7.14 -12.93
CA ALA A 108 -7.41 6.68 -12.61
C ALA A 108 -6.34 7.70 -13.06
N GLN A 109 -6.47 8.28 -14.26
CA GLN A 109 -5.55 9.30 -14.76
C GLN A 109 -5.55 10.55 -13.86
N GLU A 110 -6.72 11.04 -13.46
CA GLU A 110 -6.83 12.20 -12.55
C GLU A 110 -6.07 11.96 -11.24
N GLN A 111 -6.17 10.75 -10.68
CA GLN A 111 -5.46 10.38 -9.45
C GLN A 111 -3.95 10.16 -9.68
N ILE A 112 -3.55 9.58 -10.81
CA ILE A 112 -2.13 9.46 -11.19
C ILE A 112 -1.48 10.83 -11.32
N ASP A 113 -2.16 11.78 -11.98
CA ASP A 113 -1.67 13.15 -12.16
C ASP A 113 -1.47 13.82 -10.79
N ASN A 114 -2.43 13.69 -9.88
CA ASN A 114 -2.31 14.19 -8.50
C ASN A 114 -1.13 13.55 -7.76
N ALA A 115 -0.93 12.24 -7.88
CA ALA A 115 0.16 11.55 -7.21
C ALA A 115 1.53 12.00 -7.74
N LEU A 116 1.66 12.23 -9.06
CA LEU A 116 2.89 12.72 -9.69
C LEU A 116 3.20 14.19 -9.35
N LEU A 117 2.17 15.01 -9.05
CA LEU A 117 2.37 16.36 -8.53
C LEU A 117 2.98 16.34 -7.12
N ILE A 118 2.55 15.40 -6.28
CA ILE A 118 3.03 15.25 -4.89
C ILE A 118 4.39 14.56 -4.84
N SER A 119 4.58 13.52 -5.64
CA SER A 119 5.79 12.69 -5.66
C SER A 119 6.31 12.55 -7.10
N PRO A 120 7.01 13.58 -7.62
CA PRO A 120 7.63 13.52 -8.94
C PRO A 120 8.62 12.35 -9.03
N ASP A 121 8.69 11.73 -10.20
CA ASP A 121 9.57 10.57 -10.47
C ASP A 121 9.34 9.33 -9.58
N ASN A 122 8.21 9.24 -8.89
CA ASN A 122 7.82 8.06 -8.14
C ASN A 122 7.51 6.89 -9.08
N THR A 123 8.35 5.85 -9.04
CA THR A 123 8.27 4.74 -9.97
C THR A 123 7.05 3.83 -9.76
N GLU A 124 6.47 3.80 -8.55
CA GLU A 124 5.20 3.11 -8.30
C GLU A 124 4.05 3.76 -9.07
N VAL A 125 3.99 5.10 -9.05
CA VAL A 125 2.99 5.87 -9.79
C VAL A 125 3.21 5.76 -11.30
N MET A 126 4.48 5.78 -11.73
CA MET A 126 4.83 5.55 -13.14
C MET A 126 4.36 4.19 -13.66
N VAL A 127 4.43 3.14 -12.83
CA VAL A 127 3.89 1.82 -13.18
C VAL A 127 2.37 1.91 -13.40
N LEU A 128 1.62 2.61 -12.55
CA LEU A 128 0.18 2.81 -12.78
C LEU A 128 -0.09 3.59 -14.08
N GLN A 129 0.71 4.59 -14.41
CA GLN A 129 0.59 5.34 -15.67
C GLN A 129 0.80 4.43 -16.90
N ALA A 130 1.80 3.56 -16.86
CA ALA A 130 2.09 2.61 -17.94
C ALA A 130 0.98 1.55 -18.07
N LEU A 131 0.47 1.04 -16.95
CA LEU A 131 -0.66 0.12 -16.92
C LEU A 131 -1.95 0.79 -17.43
N LEU A 132 -2.21 2.05 -17.10
CA LEU A 132 -3.34 2.81 -17.60
C LEU A 132 -3.29 2.98 -19.12
N TYR A 133 -2.12 3.29 -19.68
CA TYR A 133 -1.96 3.35 -21.13
C TYR A 133 -2.13 1.97 -21.78
N THR A 134 -1.63 0.91 -21.15
CA THR A 134 -1.89 -0.46 -21.58
C THR A 134 -3.39 -0.76 -21.60
N ALA A 135 -4.14 -0.35 -20.58
CA ALA A 135 -5.59 -0.55 -20.53
C ALA A 135 -6.33 0.17 -21.65
N TYR A 136 -5.94 1.41 -21.99
CA TYR A 136 -6.48 2.10 -23.17
C TYR A 136 -6.19 1.33 -24.47
N ILE A 137 -4.96 0.80 -24.63
CA ILE A 137 -4.59 -0.01 -25.80
C ILE A 137 -5.42 -1.30 -25.86
N THR A 138 -5.63 -1.98 -24.74
CA THR A 138 -6.46 -3.18 -24.67
C THR A 138 -7.93 -2.88 -24.98
N MET A 139 -8.45 -1.75 -24.50
CA MET A 139 -9.83 -1.33 -24.77
C MET A 139 -10.08 -1.00 -26.25
N ASP A 140 -9.11 -0.36 -26.93
CA ASP A 140 -9.20 -0.02 -28.35
C ASP A 140 -7.80 0.14 -28.97
N SER A 141 -7.24 -0.96 -29.46
CA SER A 141 -5.89 -0.99 -30.01
C SER A 141 -5.76 -0.19 -31.30
N SER A 142 -6.83 -0.09 -32.09
CA SER A 142 -6.86 0.69 -33.32
C SER A 142 -6.71 2.20 -33.06
N THR A 143 -7.36 2.69 -32.00
CA THR A 143 -7.30 4.10 -31.61
C THR A 143 -6.03 4.43 -30.84
N TYR A 144 -5.63 3.58 -29.90
CA TYR A 144 -4.61 3.93 -28.91
C TYR A 144 -3.25 3.26 -29.12
N GLY A 145 -3.17 2.16 -29.88
CA GLY A 145 -1.97 1.34 -30.02
C GLY A 145 -0.74 2.14 -30.47
N MET A 146 -0.82 2.81 -31.62
CA MET A 146 0.30 3.58 -32.17
C MET A 146 0.68 4.77 -31.29
N LYS A 147 -0.30 5.41 -30.64
CA LYS A 147 -0.09 6.61 -29.83
C LYS A 147 0.50 6.31 -28.45
N LEU A 148 0.09 5.22 -27.82
CA LEU A 148 0.40 4.93 -26.41
C LEU A 148 1.51 3.89 -26.24
N SER A 149 1.70 2.94 -27.17
CA SER A 149 2.74 1.90 -27.02
C SER A 149 4.17 2.45 -26.84
N PRO A 150 4.60 3.49 -27.60
CA PRO A 150 5.92 4.09 -27.37
C PRO A 150 6.02 4.77 -26.01
N LYS A 151 4.93 5.33 -25.49
CA LYS A 151 4.89 5.97 -24.16
C LYS A 151 5.02 4.94 -23.05
N VAL A 152 4.30 3.82 -23.14
CA VAL A 152 4.41 2.71 -22.18
C VAL A 152 5.87 2.25 -22.09
N THR A 153 6.50 2.01 -23.24
CA THR A 153 7.91 1.60 -23.31
C THR A 153 8.83 2.65 -22.67
N ALA A 154 8.67 3.93 -23.03
CA ALA A 154 9.49 5.00 -22.47
C ALA A 154 9.35 5.15 -20.94
N ILE A 155 8.13 4.97 -20.41
CA ILE A 155 7.88 5.01 -18.96
C ILE A 155 8.63 3.89 -18.25
N TYR A 156 8.53 2.64 -18.75
CA TYR A 156 9.24 1.53 -18.13
C TYR A 156 10.76 1.66 -18.24
N GLU A 157 11.29 2.15 -19.37
CA GLU A 157 12.73 2.41 -19.51
C GLU A 157 13.21 3.51 -18.54
N LYS A 158 12.40 4.55 -18.31
CA LYS A 158 12.70 5.57 -17.30
C LYS A 158 12.64 4.99 -15.88
N ALA A 159 11.58 4.22 -15.55
CA ALA A 159 11.41 3.62 -14.24
C ALA A 159 12.54 2.62 -13.90
N MET A 160 12.98 1.82 -14.88
CA MET A 160 14.11 0.90 -14.71
C MET A 160 15.44 1.63 -14.42
N LYS A 161 15.64 2.83 -14.97
CA LYS A 161 16.83 3.65 -14.67
C LYS A 161 16.78 4.24 -13.26
N LEU A 162 15.60 4.61 -12.78
CA LEU A 162 15.40 5.22 -11.46
C LEU A 162 15.44 4.19 -10.34
N THR A 163 14.71 3.09 -10.49
CA THR A 163 14.60 2.03 -9.48
C THR A 163 14.71 0.64 -10.12
N PRO A 164 15.92 0.22 -10.53
CA PRO A 164 16.12 -1.05 -11.24
C PRO A 164 15.70 -2.29 -10.43
N ASN A 165 15.68 -2.18 -9.09
CA ASN A 165 15.33 -3.25 -8.17
C ASN A 165 13.89 -3.17 -7.64
N ASN A 166 13.06 -2.25 -8.16
CA ASN A 166 11.65 -2.22 -7.80
C ASN A 166 10.92 -3.42 -8.46
N PRO A 167 10.39 -4.38 -7.69
CA PRO A 167 9.82 -5.60 -8.26
C PRO A 167 8.61 -5.32 -9.16
N ARG A 168 7.81 -4.29 -8.85
CA ARG A 168 6.66 -3.87 -9.65
C ARG A 168 7.08 -3.26 -10.98
N VAL A 169 8.18 -2.50 -11.02
CA VAL A 169 8.74 -1.99 -12.29
C VAL A 169 9.20 -3.15 -13.18
N VAL A 170 9.97 -4.09 -12.60
CA VAL A 170 10.53 -5.22 -13.35
C VAL A 170 9.43 -6.12 -13.90
N THR A 171 8.46 -6.53 -13.07
CA THR A 171 7.36 -7.41 -13.52
C THR A 171 6.48 -6.73 -14.55
N SER A 172 6.07 -5.47 -14.33
CA SER A 172 5.15 -4.79 -15.24
C SER A 172 5.80 -4.50 -16.60
N ARG A 173 7.11 -4.20 -16.62
CA ARG A 173 7.87 -4.10 -17.87
C ARG A 173 7.96 -5.43 -18.59
N ALA A 174 8.28 -6.51 -17.88
CA ALA A 174 8.36 -7.85 -18.47
C ALA A 174 7.02 -8.27 -19.09
N GLN A 175 5.92 -8.06 -18.38
CA GLN A 175 4.57 -8.33 -18.87
C GLN A 175 4.23 -7.50 -20.11
N TRP A 176 4.61 -6.23 -20.15
CA TRP A 176 4.45 -5.39 -21.35
C TRP A 176 5.20 -5.96 -22.55
N LEU A 177 6.46 -6.37 -22.37
CA LEU A 177 7.28 -6.95 -23.44
C LEU A 177 6.73 -8.30 -23.93
N ILE A 178 6.29 -9.16 -23.01
CA ILE A 178 5.64 -10.44 -23.33
C ILE A 178 4.36 -10.18 -24.13
N GLY A 179 3.50 -9.28 -23.67
CA GLY A 179 2.26 -8.92 -24.36
C GLY A 179 2.50 -8.36 -25.76
N SER A 180 3.49 -7.48 -25.91
CA SER A 180 3.90 -6.93 -27.20
C SER A 180 4.45 -8.00 -28.14
N ALA A 181 5.32 -8.89 -27.64
CA ALA A 181 5.86 -10.00 -28.41
C ALA A 181 4.75 -10.94 -28.90
N LYS A 182 3.82 -11.33 -28.01
CA LYS A 182 2.65 -12.14 -28.38
C LYS A 182 1.82 -11.48 -29.48
N PHE A 183 1.54 -10.18 -29.34
CA PHE A 183 0.75 -9.43 -30.32
C PHE A 183 1.37 -9.44 -31.73
N PHE A 184 2.71 -9.41 -31.82
CA PHE A 184 3.44 -9.46 -33.09
C PHE A 184 3.92 -10.86 -33.48
N GLY A 185 3.49 -11.92 -32.78
CA GLY A 185 3.91 -13.31 -33.07
C GLY A 185 5.41 -13.56 -32.86
N LYS A 186 6.06 -12.81 -31.97
CA LYS A 186 7.48 -12.95 -31.63
C LYS A 186 7.68 -13.86 -30.42
N ASP A 187 8.87 -14.42 -30.30
CA ASP A 187 9.29 -15.23 -29.16
C ASP A 187 9.24 -14.42 -27.85
N ILE A 188 8.63 -15.00 -26.82
CA ILE A 188 8.47 -14.40 -25.49
C ILE A 188 9.57 -14.85 -24.52
N THR A 189 10.28 -15.95 -24.82
CA THR A 189 11.28 -16.59 -23.96
C THR A 189 12.30 -15.60 -23.38
N PRO A 190 12.82 -14.60 -24.15
CA PRO A 190 13.78 -13.63 -23.61
C PRO A 190 13.25 -12.77 -22.46
N TYR A 191 11.94 -12.64 -22.30
CA TYR A 191 11.31 -11.80 -21.30
C TYR A 191 10.83 -12.58 -20.06
N CYS A 192 10.67 -13.90 -20.18
CA CYS A 192 10.21 -14.76 -19.09
C CYS A 192 11.20 -14.77 -17.91
N SER A 193 12.51 -14.77 -18.18
CA SER A 193 13.55 -14.69 -17.13
C SER A 193 13.49 -13.39 -16.29
N GLN A 194 12.89 -12.32 -16.82
CA GLN A 194 12.69 -11.08 -16.07
C GLN A 194 11.56 -11.23 -15.03
N LEU A 195 10.59 -12.12 -15.27
CA LEU A 195 9.56 -12.44 -14.28
C LEU A 195 10.14 -13.23 -13.10
N ASP A 196 11.08 -14.16 -13.36
CA ASP A 196 11.81 -14.85 -12.29
C ASP A 196 12.62 -13.85 -11.44
N THR A 197 13.31 -12.92 -12.11
CA THR A 197 14.03 -11.83 -11.43
C THR A 197 13.10 -10.98 -10.57
N ALA A 198 11.92 -10.62 -11.10
CA ALA A 198 10.93 -9.87 -10.33
C ALA A 198 10.44 -10.64 -9.10
N LEU A 199 10.25 -11.95 -9.22
CA LEU A 199 9.83 -12.80 -8.10
C LEU A 199 10.89 -12.81 -6.98
N GLU A 200 12.17 -12.93 -7.32
CA GLU A 200 13.25 -12.81 -6.33
C GLU A 200 13.28 -11.45 -5.64
N LEU A 201 12.99 -10.37 -6.38
CA LEU A 201 12.90 -9.02 -5.82
C LEU A 201 11.69 -8.89 -4.88
N PHE A 202 10.54 -9.50 -5.22
CA PHE A 202 9.37 -9.55 -4.33
C PHE A 202 9.66 -10.33 -3.03
N GLU A 203 10.47 -11.41 -3.06
CA GLU A 203 10.85 -12.13 -1.84
C GLU A 203 11.75 -11.31 -0.91
N LYS A 204 12.56 -10.41 -1.47
CA LYS A 204 13.45 -9.52 -0.73
C LYS A 204 12.77 -8.21 -0.29
N GLU A 205 11.56 -7.95 -0.79
CA GLU A 205 10.86 -6.71 -0.54
C GLU A 205 10.33 -6.65 0.90
N THR A 206 10.58 -5.52 1.57
CA THR A 206 10.05 -5.22 2.91
C THR A 206 9.30 -3.88 2.90
N PRO A 207 8.04 -3.84 2.41
CA PRO A 207 7.31 -2.58 2.27
C PRO A 207 6.93 -2.00 3.62
N ASP A 208 7.31 -0.76 3.88
CA ASP A 208 7.00 -0.02 5.10
C ASP A 208 5.56 0.54 5.08
N GLY A 209 4.95 0.68 6.26
CA GLY A 209 3.63 1.28 6.42
C GLY A 209 2.58 0.81 5.39
N TYR A 210 2.13 1.75 4.56
CA TYR A 210 1.18 1.56 3.48
C TYR A 210 1.81 1.56 2.09
N ALA A 211 3.12 1.31 1.96
CA ALA A 211 3.74 1.14 0.66
C ALA A 211 3.08 -0.02 -0.14
N PRO A 212 3.07 0.03 -1.47
CA PRO A 212 2.41 -0.97 -2.30
C PRO A 212 2.92 -2.40 -2.04
N ARG A 213 2.00 -3.37 -2.02
CA ARG A 213 2.27 -4.79 -1.73
C ARG A 213 1.67 -5.77 -2.74
N TRP A 214 1.38 -5.29 -3.95
CA TRP A 214 0.76 -6.09 -5.01
C TRP A 214 1.80 -6.53 -6.04
N GLY A 215 1.40 -7.47 -6.90
CA GLY A 215 2.14 -7.86 -8.11
C GLY A 215 2.83 -9.21 -8.03
N LYS A 216 3.11 -9.72 -6.81
CA LYS A 216 3.76 -11.02 -6.63
C LYS A 216 2.91 -12.17 -7.18
N GLU A 217 1.65 -12.29 -6.76
CA GLU A 217 0.74 -13.35 -7.21
C GLU A 217 0.51 -13.30 -8.72
N GLY A 218 0.33 -12.08 -9.28
CA GLY A 218 0.19 -11.90 -10.71
C GLY A 218 1.45 -12.29 -11.50
N THR A 219 2.64 -12.07 -10.93
CA THR A 219 3.91 -12.50 -11.54
C THR A 219 4.00 -14.02 -11.59
N ILE A 220 3.62 -14.70 -10.51
CA ILE A 220 3.58 -16.17 -10.44
C ILE A 220 2.62 -16.73 -11.51
N GLU A 221 1.46 -16.12 -11.67
CA GLU A 221 0.51 -16.55 -12.69
C GLU A 221 1.06 -16.36 -14.11
N GLN A 222 1.73 -15.23 -14.38
CA GLN A 222 2.33 -14.98 -15.69
C GLN A 222 3.49 -15.93 -16.01
N LEU A 223 4.26 -16.36 -15.02
CA LEU A 223 5.31 -17.37 -15.20
C LEU A 223 4.76 -18.71 -15.70
N LYS A 224 3.53 -19.09 -15.33
CA LYS A 224 2.89 -20.30 -15.88
C LYS A 224 2.66 -20.20 -17.38
N ASN A 225 2.49 -19.00 -17.91
CA ASN A 225 2.30 -18.75 -19.35
C ASN A 225 3.63 -18.67 -20.14
N CYS A 226 4.76 -18.85 -19.45
CA CYS A 226 6.11 -18.89 -20.01
C CYS A 226 6.67 -20.32 -20.12
N GLN A 227 5.94 -21.30 -19.59
CA GLN A 227 6.27 -22.74 -19.60
C GLN A 227 5.35 -23.46 -20.60
#